data_AF-A0A165FEN9-F1
#
_entry.id   AF-A0A165FEN9-F1
#
_cell.length_a   1.000
_cell.length_b   1.000
_cell.length_c   1.000
_cell.angle_alpha   90.00
_cell.angle_beta   90.00
_cell.angle_gamma   90.00
#
_symmetry.space_group_name_H-M   'P 1'
#
loop_
_entity.id
_entity.type
_entity.pdbx_description
1 polymer ?
#
loop_
_entity_poly.entity_id
_entity_poly.type
_entity_poly.pdbx_seq_one_letter_code
_entity_poly.pdbx_strand_id
1 'polypeptide(L)'
;FLQHEKWLCSMLGDVQELPFLDDPRYQQQRDVLESRIRSEINLLQDRRLRDWCKQTPPTADHSAPQAEHYHWMARLLSRPGMEDIMSSANRHAETVPKEKQRDIWDAPLFQNFKGPDGISSFAHGPSHESRYLFSLSIDGFNPFYTKVAKQNVSVTGIYMVCLNLPPHLRYLPENTYLVGIIP
;
A
#
# COMPACT_ATOMS: atom_id res chain seq x y z
N PHE A 1 6.92 13.69 -2.80
CA PHE A 1 6.69 13.81 -1.35
C PHE A 1 7.78 13.12 -0.55
N LEU A 2 7.92 11.79 -0.59
CA LEU A 2 8.84 11.03 0.27
C LEU A 2 10.33 11.43 0.16
N GLN A 3 10.83 11.71 -1.05
CA GLN A 3 12.24 12.11 -1.22
C GLN A 3 12.51 13.52 -0.66
N HIS A 4 11.56 14.44 -0.81
CA HIS A 4 11.71 15.82 -0.33
C HIS A 4 11.60 15.92 1.20
N GLU A 5 10.68 15.14 1.79
CA GLU A 5 10.56 15.01 3.25
C GLU A 5 11.85 14.42 3.87
N LYS A 6 12.40 13.35 3.29
CA LYS A 6 13.68 12.77 3.72
C LYS A 6 14.83 13.78 3.62
N TRP A 7 14.88 14.55 2.54
CA TRP A 7 15.89 15.58 2.35
C TRP A 7 15.80 16.70 3.41
N LEU A 8 14.60 17.18 3.73
CA LEU A 8 14.39 18.18 4.79
C LEU A 8 14.77 17.65 6.18
N CYS A 9 14.41 16.40 6.50
CA CYS A 9 14.80 15.78 7.76
C CYS A 9 16.34 15.61 7.86
N SER A 10 16.99 15.23 6.77
CA SER A 10 18.47 15.14 6.71
C SER A 10 19.10 16.50 6.97
N MET A 11 18.67 17.55 6.25
CA MET A 11 19.20 18.90 6.46
C MET A 11 18.95 19.42 7.87
N LEU A 12 17.80 19.10 8.48
CA LEU A 12 17.53 19.49 9.86
C LEU A 12 18.53 18.83 10.81
N GLY A 13 18.84 17.55 10.60
CA GLY A 13 19.90 16.84 11.33
C GLY A 13 21.26 17.50 11.13
N ASP A 14 21.66 17.77 9.88
CA ASP A 14 22.94 18.39 9.56
C ASP A 14 23.09 19.76 10.25
N VAL A 15 22.04 20.58 10.27
CA VAL A 15 22.03 21.91 10.91
C VAL A 15 22.10 21.83 12.43
N GLN A 16 21.50 20.81 13.04
CA GLN A 16 21.53 20.56 14.47
C GLN A 16 22.91 20.05 14.94
N GLU A 17 23.62 19.31 14.09
CA GLU A 17 24.97 18.81 14.36
C GLU A 17 26.08 19.86 14.12
N LEU A 18 25.75 21.02 13.54
CA LEU A 18 26.74 22.09 13.34
C LEU A 18 27.36 22.53 14.68
N PRO A 19 28.71 22.63 14.74
CA PRO A 19 29.42 22.96 15.96
C PRO A 19 29.00 24.34 16.48
N PHE A 20 28.90 24.44 17.81
CA PHE A 20 28.63 25.71 18.46
C PHE A 20 29.89 26.57 18.40
N LEU A 21 29.89 27.54 17.47
CA LEU A 21 30.89 28.59 17.43
C LEU A 21 30.43 29.72 18.35
N ASP A 22 31.33 30.26 19.16
CA ASP A 22 31.07 31.39 20.09
C ASP A 22 30.85 32.73 19.36
N ASP A 23 30.62 32.72 18.05
CA ASP A 23 30.25 33.91 17.27
C ASP A 23 28.71 34.00 17.16
N PRO A 24 28.10 35.05 17.74
CA PRO A 24 26.64 35.21 17.79
C PRO A 24 25.99 35.30 16.40
N ARG A 25 26.74 35.68 15.35
CA ARG A 25 26.22 35.71 13.98
C ARG A 25 25.97 34.30 13.43
N TYR A 26 26.82 33.34 13.77
CA TYR A 26 26.65 31.95 13.35
C TYR A 26 25.46 31.30 14.06
N GLN A 27 25.27 31.59 15.35
CA GLN A 27 24.10 31.14 16.10
C GLN A 27 22.81 31.69 15.48
N GLN A 28 22.78 33.00 15.21
CA GLN A 28 21.64 33.63 14.55
C GLN A 28 21.34 33.01 13.17
N GLN A 29 22.36 32.75 12.35
CA GLN A 29 22.19 32.13 11.03
C GLN A 29 21.69 30.69 11.13
N ARG A 30 22.20 29.91 12.09
CA ARG A 30 21.75 28.54 12.36
C ARG A 30 20.28 28.52 12.75
N ASP A 31 19.88 29.37 13.69
CA ASP A 31 18.50 29.44 14.18
C ASP A 31 17.53 29.86 13.06
N VAL A 32 17.94 30.80 12.19
CA VAL A 32 17.15 31.20 11.01
C VAL A 32 17.01 30.03 10.03
N LEU A 33 18.07 29.29 9.77
CA LEU A 33 18.05 28.16 8.85
C LEU A 33 17.19 27.01 9.40
N GLU A 34 17.34 26.68 10.68
CA GLU A 34 16.53 25.68 11.37
C GLU A 34 15.03 26.05 11.32
N SER A 35 14.71 27.30 11.62
CA SER A 35 13.33 27.82 11.56
C SER A 35 12.73 27.67 10.15
N ARG A 36 13.50 27.96 9.09
CA ARG A 36 13.05 27.79 7.70
C ARG A 36 12.79 26.32 7.35
N ILE A 37 13.69 25.42 7.73
CA ILE A 37 13.54 23.99 7.46
C ILE A 37 12.30 23.44 8.18
N ARG A 38 12.10 23.83 9.44
CA ARG A 38 10.91 23.44 10.22
C ARG A 38 9.61 23.98 9.60
N SER A 39 9.62 25.22 9.10
CA SER A 39 8.45 25.79 8.40
C SER A 39 8.10 24.99 7.15
N GLU A 40 9.08 24.59 6.34
CA GLU A 40 8.85 23.79 5.13
C GLU A 40 8.34 22.38 5.46
N ILE A 41 8.85 21.76 6.52
CA ILE A 41 8.33 20.48 7.02
C ILE A 41 6.85 20.61 7.40
N ASN A 42 6.48 21.67 8.13
CA ASN A 42 5.09 21.91 8.51
C ASN A 42 4.20 22.13 7.28
N LEU A 43 4.64 22.90 6.28
CA LEU A 43 3.90 23.11 5.03
C LEU A 43 3.66 21.80 4.27
N LEU A 44 4.63 20.89 4.26
CA LEU A 44 4.47 19.56 3.67
C LEU A 44 3.47 18.71 4.45
N GLN A 45 3.51 18.75 5.78
CA GLN A 45 2.54 18.05 6.63
C GLN A 45 1.11 18.57 6.38
N ASP A 46 0.92 19.89 6.32
CA ASP A 46 -0.38 20.51 6.01
C ASP A 46 -0.87 20.12 4.62
N ARG A 47 0.03 20.07 3.63
CA ARG A 47 -0.32 19.62 2.29
C ARG A 47 -0.76 18.16 2.28
N ARG A 48 -0.05 17.28 2.98
CA ARG A 48 -0.43 15.87 3.15
C ARG A 48 -1.80 15.74 3.80
N LEU A 49 -2.06 16.50 4.87
CA LEU A 49 -3.35 16.50 5.56
C LEU A 49 -4.49 16.96 4.63
N ARG A 50 -4.28 18.04 3.88
CA ARG A 50 -5.27 18.53 2.92
C ARG A 50 -5.55 17.51 1.82
N ASP A 51 -4.52 16.88 1.28
CA ASP A 51 -4.69 15.87 0.24
C ASP A 51 -5.37 14.61 0.81
N TRP A 52 -5.08 14.22 2.06
CA TRP A 52 -5.79 13.18 2.79
C TRP A 52 -7.28 13.51 2.98
N CYS A 53 -7.60 14.73 3.45
CA CYS A 53 -8.97 15.18 3.63
C CYS A 53 -9.74 15.22 2.29
N LYS A 54 -9.09 15.58 1.17
CA LYS A 54 -9.72 15.52 -0.17
C LYS A 54 -10.03 14.10 -0.61
N GLN A 55 -9.19 13.13 -0.21
CA GLN A 55 -9.42 11.71 -0.48
C GLN A 55 -10.47 11.10 0.46
N THR A 56 -10.77 11.78 1.57
CA THR A 56 -11.81 11.37 2.50
C THR A 56 -13.13 11.97 2.05
N PRO A 57 -14.10 11.18 1.53
CA PRO A 57 -15.34 11.73 1.01
C PRO A 57 -16.08 12.50 2.13
N PRO A 58 -16.55 13.73 1.86
CA PRO A 58 -17.28 14.52 2.83
C PRO A 58 -18.65 13.86 2.99
N THR A 59 -18.91 13.30 4.18
CA THR A 59 -20.12 12.57 4.55
C THR A 59 -20.39 11.33 3.68
N ALA A 60 -20.43 10.17 4.33
CA ALA A 60 -20.95 8.95 3.74
C ALA A 60 -22.43 9.19 3.39
N ASP A 61 -22.71 9.67 2.18
CA ASP A 61 -23.94 9.31 1.51
C ASP A 61 -23.84 7.79 1.30
N HIS A 62 -24.63 7.02 2.04
CA HIS A 62 -24.57 5.55 2.09
C HIS A 62 -24.99 4.90 0.76
N SER A 63 -25.11 5.69 -0.32
CA SER A 63 -25.49 5.31 -1.66
C SER A 63 -24.33 5.33 -2.68
N ALA A 64 -23.11 5.75 -2.28
CA ALA A 64 -21.92 5.79 -3.15
C ALA A 64 -21.04 4.51 -3.02
N PRO A 65 -20.14 4.18 -3.99
CA PRO A 65 -19.65 2.84 -4.35
C PRO A 65 -18.64 2.19 -3.36
N GLN A 66 -18.71 2.54 -2.07
CA GLN A 66 -17.92 1.90 -1.01
C GLN A 66 -18.24 0.40 -0.85
N ALA A 67 -19.31 -0.11 -1.46
CA ALA A 67 -19.71 -1.52 -1.35
C ALA A 67 -19.18 -2.44 -2.46
N GLU A 68 -18.62 -1.95 -3.58
CA GLU A 68 -18.29 -2.83 -4.72
C GLU A 68 -17.22 -3.88 -4.39
N HIS A 69 -16.17 -3.48 -3.68
CA HIS A 69 -15.14 -4.42 -3.24
C HIS A 69 -15.66 -5.38 -2.15
N TYR A 70 -16.54 -4.91 -1.25
CA TYR A 70 -17.21 -5.76 -0.27
C TYR A 70 -18.17 -6.75 -0.94
N HIS A 71 -18.90 -6.36 -1.98
CA HIS A 71 -19.77 -7.23 -2.75
C HIS A 71 -18.96 -8.27 -3.54
N TRP A 72 -17.84 -7.87 -4.15
CA TRP A 72 -16.92 -8.81 -4.75
C TRP A 72 -16.39 -9.82 -3.74
N MET A 73 -15.94 -9.35 -2.57
CA MET A 73 -15.46 -10.21 -1.49
C MET A 73 -16.55 -11.16 -0.99
N ALA A 74 -17.74 -10.65 -0.71
CA ALA A 74 -18.87 -11.43 -0.25
C ALA A 74 -19.24 -12.52 -1.26
N ARG A 75 -19.26 -12.20 -2.57
CA ARG A 75 -19.46 -13.18 -3.64
C ARG A 75 -18.36 -14.23 -3.68
N LEU A 76 -17.10 -13.82 -3.50
CA LEU A 76 -15.97 -14.74 -3.48
C LEU A 76 -16.10 -15.73 -2.31
N LEU A 77 -16.31 -15.22 -1.10
CA LEU A 77 -16.43 -16.03 0.13
C LEU A 77 -17.68 -16.91 0.15
N SER A 78 -18.78 -16.46 -0.46
CA SER A 78 -20.03 -17.23 -0.56
C SER A 78 -19.93 -18.45 -1.49
N ARG A 79 -18.82 -18.65 -2.20
CA ARG A 79 -18.62 -19.83 -3.05
C ARG A 79 -18.28 -21.05 -2.17
N PRO A 80 -18.95 -22.19 -2.37
CA PRO A 80 -18.67 -23.40 -1.59
C PRO A 80 -17.18 -23.78 -1.61
N GLY A 81 -16.62 -24.02 -0.41
CA GLY A 81 -15.22 -24.40 -0.21
C GLY A 81 -14.20 -23.28 -0.38
N MET A 82 -14.62 -22.05 -0.70
CA MET A 82 -13.67 -20.95 -0.94
C MET A 82 -12.95 -20.51 0.33
N GLU A 83 -13.67 -20.44 1.44
CA GLU A 83 -13.09 -20.08 2.75
C GLU A 83 -12.02 -21.11 3.18
N ASP A 84 -12.26 -22.40 2.94
CA ASP A 84 -11.30 -23.47 3.25
C ASP A 84 -10.04 -23.37 2.39
N ILE A 85 -10.21 -23.10 1.09
CA ILE A 85 -9.12 -22.87 0.14
C ILE A 85 -8.29 -21.66 0.61
N MET A 86 -8.92 -20.54 0.93
CA MET A 86 -8.23 -19.32 1.34
C MET A 86 -7.55 -19.46 2.70
N SER A 87 -8.17 -20.20 3.63
CA SER A 87 -7.61 -20.51 4.95
C SER A 87 -6.39 -21.43 4.86
N SER A 88 -6.27 -22.23 3.79
CA SER A 88 -5.09 -23.08 3.58
C SER A 88 -3.81 -22.28 3.39
N ALA A 89 -3.90 -21.08 2.79
CA ALA A 89 -2.75 -20.19 2.61
C ALA A 89 -2.21 -19.67 3.96
N ASN A 90 -3.11 -19.35 4.90
CA ASN A 90 -2.73 -18.90 6.25
C ASN A 90 -2.01 -20.02 7.02
N ARG A 91 -2.50 -21.26 6.92
CA ARG A 91 -1.80 -22.43 7.50
C ARG A 91 -0.44 -22.67 6.85
N HIS A 92 -0.30 -22.37 5.56
CA HIS A 92 0.95 -22.54 4.83
C HIS A 92 2.05 -21.60 5.34
N ALA A 93 1.68 -20.42 5.85
CA ALA A 93 2.60 -19.50 6.53
C ALA A 93 3.14 -20.05 7.87
N GLU A 94 2.55 -21.10 8.44
CA GLU A 94 3.05 -21.76 9.67
C GLU A 94 4.28 -22.63 9.40
N THR A 95 4.56 -22.94 8.13
CA THR A 95 5.61 -23.89 7.76
C THR A 95 6.98 -23.22 7.67
N VAL A 96 8.04 -23.97 8.01
CA VAL A 96 9.43 -23.51 7.86
C VAL A 96 9.65 -23.02 6.42
N PRO A 97 10.37 -21.89 6.21
CA PRO A 97 10.68 -21.40 4.87
C PRO A 97 11.23 -22.51 4.00
N LYS A 98 10.62 -22.70 2.83
CA LYS A 98 11.02 -23.77 1.92
C LYS A 98 12.27 -23.36 1.16
N GLU A 99 13.16 -24.32 0.95
CA GLU A 99 14.35 -24.15 0.10
C GLU A 99 13.99 -23.67 -1.30
N LYS A 100 12.87 -24.17 -1.85
CA LYS A 100 12.32 -23.73 -3.13
C LYS A 100 10.96 -23.07 -2.92
N GLN A 101 10.92 -21.75 -3.13
CA GLN A 101 9.69 -20.96 -3.12
C GLN A 101 8.93 -21.16 -4.44
N ARG A 102 7.70 -21.65 -4.35
CA ARG A 102 6.79 -21.87 -5.49
C ARG A 102 5.66 -20.87 -5.52
N ASP A 103 5.36 -20.30 -4.36
CA ASP A 103 4.34 -19.26 -4.20
C ASP A 103 4.80 -18.18 -3.22
N ILE A 104 4.12 -17.03 -3.25
CA ILE A 104 4.44 -15.89 -2.37
C ILE A 104 4.29 -16.25 -0.88
N TRP A 105 3.42 -17.21 -0.54
CA TRP A 105 3.26 -17.73 0.82
C TRP A 105 4.44 -18.60 1.30
N ASP A 106 5.33 -19.05 0.42
CA ASP A 106 6.59 -19.70 0.82
C ASP A 106 7.67 -18.67 1.22
N ALA A 107 7.41 -17.36 1.04
CA ALA A 107 8.32 -16.30 1.42
C ALA A 107 8.29 -16.04 2.95
N PRO A 108 9.45 -15.77 3.58
CA PRO A 108 9.50 -15.49 5.02
C PRO A 108 8.78 -14.18 5.39
N LEU A 109 8.46 -13.33 4.39
CA LEU A 109 7.79 -12.05 4.59
C LEU A 109 6.50 -12.19 5.40
N PHE A 110 5.60 -13.11 5.03
CA PHE A 110 4.29 -13.21 5.70
C PHE A 110 4.38 -13.89 7.06
N GLN A 111 5.38 -14.75 7.26
CA GLN A 111 5.66 -15.35 8.56
C GLN A 111 6.15 -14.28 9.56
N ASN A 112 6.98 -13.35 9.06
CA ASN A 112 7.58 -12.29 9.87
C ASN A 112 6.72 -11.02 9.95
N PHE A 113 5.74 -10.87 9.07
CA PHE A 113 4.84 -9.72 9.07
C PHE A 113 3.93 -9.79 10.30
N LYS A 114 4.17 -8.92 11.29
CA LYS A 114 3.45 -8.95 12.57
C LYS A 114 2.06 -8.35 12.46
N GLY A 115 1.12 -8.92 13.21
CA GLY A 115 -0.22 -8.40 13.37
C GLY A 115 -0.26 -7.13 14.24
N PRO A 116 -1.45 -6.58 14.49
CA PRO A 116 -1.63 -5.39 15.33
C PRO A 116 -1.14 -5.54 16.77
N ASP A 117 -1.01 -6.77 17.26
CA ASP A 117 -0.46 -7.11 18.58
C ASP A 117 1.08 -7.00 18.63
N GLY A 118 1.76 -6.92 17.48
CA GLY A 118 3.21 -6.91 17.36
C GLY A 118 3.88 -8.26 17.68
N ILE A 119 3.12 -9.29 18.05
CA ILE A 119 3.64 -10.56 18.56
C ILE A 119 3.38 -11.68 17.55
N SER A 120 2.11 -11.94 17.23
CA SER A 120 1.71 -12.97 16.27
C SER A 120 1.99 -12.51 14.83
N SER A 121 2.20 -13.48 13.93
CA SER A 121 2.16 -13.16 12.50
C SER A 121 0.76 -12.67 12.14
N PHE A 122 0.67 -11.70 11.23
CA PHE A 122 -0.58 -11.32 10.60
C PHE A 122 -1.29 -12.53 10.03
N ALA A 123 -0.61 -13.52 9.42
CA ALA A 123 -1.26 -14.71 8.88
C ALA A 123 -1.96 -15.57 9.95
N HIS A 124 -1.55 -15.46 11.23
CA HIS A 124 -2.09 -16.24 12.36
C HIS A 124 -3.00 -15.38 13.24
N GLY A 125 -4.12 -14.95 12.66
CA GLY A 125 -5.16 -14.24 13.40
C GLY A 125 -5.89 -15.10 14.43
N PRO A 126 -6.70 -14.48 15.30
CA PRO A 126 -7.61 -15.20 16.18
C PRO A 126 -8.49 -16.20 15.42
N SER A 127 -8.91 -17.28 16.07
CA SER A 127 -9.69 -18.35 15.43
C SER A 127 -11.05 -17.93 14.86
N HIS A 128 -11.54 -16.75 15.23
CA HIS A 128 -12.81 -16.18 14.76
C HIS A 128 -12.63 -15.10 13.67
N GLU A 129 -11.40 -14.90 13.19
CA GLU A 129 -11.06 -13.87 12.21
C GLU A 129 -10.25 -14.47 11.05
N SER A 130 -10.76 -14.33 9.83
CA SER A 130 -10.01 -14.66 8.63
C SER A 130 -9.23 -13.45 8.15
N ARG A 131 -7.92 -13.63 7.98
CA ARG A 131 -7.03 -12.58 7.45
C ARG A 131 -6.67 -12.89 6.01
N TYR A 132 -6.87 -11.88 5.16
CA TYR A 132 -6.67 -11.99 3.72
C TYR A 132 -5.65 -10.96 3.24
N LEU A 133 -4.79 -11.38 2.33
CA LEU A 133 -3.82 -10.52 1.66
C LEU A 133 -4.23 -10.29 0.22
N PHE A 134 -4.05 -9.06 -0.25
CA PHE A 134 -4.38 -8.65 -1.61
C PHE A 134 -3.15 -8.08 -2.30
N SER A 135 -3.00 -8.42 -3.58
CA SER A 135 -2.06 -7.72 -4.46
C SER A 135 -2.84 -6.72 -5.30
N LEU A 136 -2.31 -5.51 -5.38
CA LEU A 136 -2.79 -4.46 -6.26
C LEU A 136 -1.87 -4.38 -7.49
N SER A 137 -2.43 -4.50 -8.67
CA SER A 137 -1.72 -4.43 -9.95
C SER A 137 -2.23 -3.22 -10.74
N ILE A 138 -1.31 -2.45 -11.30
CA ILE A 138 -1.60 -1.26 -12.10
C ILE A 138 -0.93 -1.46 -13.45
N ASP A 139 -1.71 -1.58 -14.52
CA ASP A 139 -1.22 -1.92 -15.86
C ASP A 139 -1.74 -0.94 -16.91
N GLY A 140 -0.81 -0.29 -17.62
CA GLY A 140 -1.06 0.69 -18.66
C GLY A 140 -0.96 0.06 -20.04
N PHE A 141 -2.04 0.07 -20.81
CA PHE A 141 -2.08 -0.50 -22.15
C PHE A 141 -2.71 0.45 -23.16
N ASN A 142 -2.35 0.30 -24.43
CA ASN A 142 -2.98 1.06 -25.52
C ASN A 142 -4.31 0.37 -25.89
N PRO A 143 -5.48 1.01 -25.66
CA PRO A 143 -6.78 0.37 -25.89
C PRO A 143 -7.07 0.12 -27.38
N PHE A 144 -6.35 0.76 -28.30
CA PHE A 144 -6.55 0.65 -29.74
C PHE A 144 -5.58 -0.31 -30.44
N TYR A 145 -4.71 -0.97 -29.67
CA TYR A 145 -3.55 -1.74 -30.16
C TYR A 145 -2.56 -0.87 -30.96
N THR A 146 -1.36 -1.39 -31.21
CA THR A 146 -0.31 -0.69 -31.98
C THR A 146 -0.68 -0.63 -33.46
N LYS A 147 -1.63 0.23 -33.84
CA LYS A 147 -1.92 0.52 -35.25
C LYS A 147 -0.85 1.48 -35.80
N VAL A 148 -0.52 1.30 -37.07
CA VAL A 148 0.55 2.02 -37.81
C VAL A 148 0.39 3.56 -37.76
N ALA A 149 -0.81 4.06 -37.44
CA ALA A 149 -1.08 5.47 -37.23
C ALA A 149 -0.94 5.87 -35.74
N LYS A 150 0.27 6.31 -35.37
CA LYS A 150 0.78 7.18 -34.26
C LYS A 150 -0.13 7.76 -33.14
N GLN A 151 -1.33 7.27 -32.86
CA GLN A 151 -2.08 7.72 -31.68
C GLN A 151 -1.53 7.05 -30.43
N ASN A 152 -0.81 7.83 -29.62
CA ASN A 152 -0.28 7.40 -28.33
C ASN A 152 -1.36 7.64 -27.27
N VAL A 153 -2.27 6.67 -27.14
CA VAL A 153 -3.30 6.65 -26.08
C VAL A 153 -2.96 5.51 -25.15
N SER A 154 -2.99 5.76 -23.84
CA SER A 154 -2.77 4.76 -22.80
C SER A 154 -3.94 4.80 -21.84
N VAL A 155 -4.50 3.65 -21.54
CA VAL A 155 -5.50 3.45 -20.48
C VAL A 155 -4.86 2.56 -19.42
N THR A 156 -5.03 2.90 -18.15
CA THR A 156 -4.44 2.14 -17.05
C THR A 156 -5.53 1.43 -16.25
N GLY A 157 -5.48 0.10 -16.21
CA GLY A 157 -6.32 -0.72 -15.36
C GLY A 157 -5.70 -0.89 -13.97
N ILE A 158 -6.53 -0.82 -12.92
CA ILE A 158 -6.17 -1.13 -11.54
C ILE A 158 -6.92 -2.39 -11.13
N TYR A 159 -6.19 -3.46 -10.85
CA TYR A 159 -6.72 -4.78 -10.52
C TYR A 159 -6.31 -5.20 -9.12
N MET A 160 -7.18 -5.94 -8.45
CA MET A 160 -6.90 -6.54 -7.15
C MET A 160 -7.14 -8.06 -7.22
N VAL A 161 -6.19 -8.83 -6.68
CA VAL A 161 -6.29 -10.29 -6.56
C VAL A 161 -6.08 -10.72 -5.12
N CYS A 162 -6.82 -11.74 -4.68
CA CYS A 162 -6.65 -12.32 -3.35
C CYS A 162 -5.48 -13.32 -3.33
N LEU A 163 -4.42 -12.99 -2.59
CA LEU A 163 -3.22 -13.82 -2.50
C LEU A 163 -3.46 -15.13 -1.75
N ASN A 164 -4.51 -15.22 -0.94
CA ASN A 164 -4.91 -16.46 -0.26
C ASN A 164 -5.40 -17.55 -1.22
N LEU A 165 -5.72 -17.20 -2.48
CA LEU A 165 -6.01 -18.18 -3.51
C LEU A 165 -4.71 -18.84 -4.00
N PRO A 166 -4.73 -20.16 -4.28
CA PRO A 166 -3.59 -20.83 -4.89
C PRO A 166 -3.35 -20.28 -6.31
N PRO A 167 -2.11 -20.35 -6.84
CA PRO A 167 -1.74 -19.74 -8.12
C PRO A 167 -2.68 -20.04 -9.30
N HIS A 168 -3.18 -21.28 -9.37
CA HIS A 168 -4.05 -21.72 -10.46
C HIS A 168 -5.48 -21.14 -10.39
N LEU A 169 -5.90 -20.57 -9.25
CA LEU A 169 -7.18 -19.88 -9.08
C LEU A 169 -7.02 -18.36 -9.02
N ARG A 170 -5.88 -17.87 -8.49
CA ARG A 170 -5.65 -16.47 -8.12
C ARG A 170 -5.90 -15.46 -9.24
N TYR A 171 -5.49 -15.78 -10.47
CA TYR A 171 -5.55 -14.87 -11.62
C TYR A 171 -6.67 -15.21 -12.59
N LEU A 172 -7.61 -16.08 -12.20
CA LEU A 172 -8.79 -16.32 -13.01
C LEU A 172 -9.65 -15.05 -13.05
N PRO A 173 -10.26 -14.70 -14.20
CA PRO A 173 -11.08 -13.50 -14.33
C PRO A 173 -12.18 -13.40 -13.26
N GLU A 174 -12.81 -14.50 -12.90
CA GLU A 174 -13.86 -14.58 -11.87
C GLU A 174 -13.36 -14.31 -10.44
N ASN A 175 -12.05 -14.40 -10.21
CA ASN A 175 -11.40 -14.15 -8.91
C ASN A 175 -10.62 -12.83 -8.88
N THR A 176 -10.65 -12.06 -9.97
CA THR A 176 -9.96 -10.77 -10.08
C THR A 176 -10.97 -9.65 -9.95
N TYR A 177 -10.64 -8.63 -9.15
CA TYR A 177 -11.47 -7.45 -8.98
C TYR A 177 -10.88 -6.27 -9.76
N LEU A 178 -11.67 -5.67 -10.65
CA LEU A 178 -11.31 -4.41 -11.30
C LEU A 178 -11.64 -3.26 -10.33
N VAL A 179 -10.61 -2.66 -9.76
CA VAL A 179 -10.73 -1.54 -8.81
C VAL A 179 -11.08 -0.26 -9.55
N GLY A 180 -10.50 -0.04 -10.72
CA GLY A 180 -10.73 1.16 -11.50
C GLY A 180 -9.97 1.21 -12.81
N ILE A 181 -10.30 2.22 -13.61
CA ILE A 181 -9.66 2.53 -14.89
C ILE A 181 -9.29 4.01 -14.88
N ILE A 182 -8.02 4.30 -15.23
CA ILE A 182 -7.54 5.66 -15.46
C ILE A 182 -7.46 5.86 -16.98
N PRO A 183 -8.30 6.73 -17.56
CA PRO A 183 -8.31 7.01 -19.00
C PRO A 183 -7.13 7.87 -19.47
#